data_AF-A0A501QHW6-F1
#
_entry.id   AF-A0A501QHW6-F1
#
_cell.length_a   1.000
_cell.length_b   1.000
_cell.length_c   1.000
_cell.angle_alpha   90.00
_cell.angle_beta   90.00
_cell.angle_gamma   90.00
#
_symmetry.space_group_name_H-M   'P 1'
#
loop_
_entity.id
_entity.type
_entity.pdbx_description
1 polymer ?
#
loop_
_entity_poly.entity_id
_entity_poly.type
_entity_poly.pdbx_seq_one_letter_code
_entity_poly.pdbx_strand_id
1 'polypeptide(L)'
;MLTKGLRDEENERINNILKQLISLTYIPENWNLDELEKHLNYLELTLRNLLDFSSDELIAHLEKFHFDWANAEQFADFIVLLSDRKEEERTQLKEKAVAIYEYIQKESKVFSFDIFNKIAKAKA
;
A
#
# COMPACT_ATOMS: atom_id res chain seq x y z
N MET A 1 -20.64 -2.65 16.09
CA MET A 1 -19.36 -3.04 16.71
C MET A 1 -18.94 -4.36 16.09
N LEU A 2 -17.98 -4.35 15.15
CA LEU A 2 -17.34 -5.59 14.70
C LEU A 2 -16.60 -6.18 15.90
N THR A 3 -16.82 -7.46 16.19
CA THR A 3 -16.14 -8.17 17.26
C THR A 3 -14.65 -8.25 16.91
N LYS A 4 -13.76 -8.13 17.90
CA LYS A 4 -12.30 -8.08 17.70
C LYS A 4 -11.77 -9.17 16.73
N GLY A 5 -12.31 -10.38 16.82
CA GLY A 5 -11.95 -11.49 15.92
C GLY A 5 -12.26 -11.23 14.44
N LEU A 6 -13.39 -10.59 14.10
CA LEU A 6 -13.71 -10.28 12.69
C LEU A 6 -12.73 -9.27 12.10
N ARG A 7 -12.22 -8.33 12.91
CA ARG A 7 -11.21 -7.36 12.46
C ARG A 7 -9.84 -8.01 12.24
N ASP A 8 -9.49 -8.98 13.08
CA ASP A 8 -8.25 -9.73 12.95
C ASP A 8 -8.28 -10.59 11.67
N GLU A 9 -9.40 -11.30 11.41
CA GLU A 9 -9.62 -12.05 10.15
C GLU A 9 -9.57 -11.15 8.90
N GLU A 10 -10.14 -9.95 8.97
CA GLU A 10 -10.10 -8.99 7.88
C GLU A 10 -8.66 -8.49 7.60
N ASN A 11 -7.88 -8.20 8.65
CA ASN A 11 -6.49 -7.81 8.49
C ASN A 11 -5.60 -8.94 7.98
N GLU A 12 -5.88 -10.19 8.36
CA GLU A 12 -5.20 -11.36 7.76
C GLU A 12 -5.54 -11.50 6.27
N ARG A 13 -6.81 -11.26 5.88
CA ARG A 13 -7.21 -11.26 4.47
C ARG A 13 -6.47 -10.18 3.68
N ILE A 14 -6.46 -8.94 4.18
CA ILE A 14 -5.74 -7.82 3.59
C ILE A 14 -4.26 -8.15 3.45
N ASN A 15 -3.65 -8.70 4.51
CA ASN A 15 -2.24 -9.09 4.51
C ASN A 15 -1.91 -10.07 3.38
N ASN A 16 -2.74 -11.10 3.19
CA ASN A 16 -2.54 -12.09 2.15
C ASN A 16 -2.64 -11.47 0.75
N ILE A 17 -3.59 -10.55 0.53
CA ILE A 17 -3.73 -9.84 -0.75
C ILE A 17 -2.51 -8.96 -1.03
N LEU A 18 -2.00 -8.23 -0.03
CA LEU A 18 -0.81 -7.39 -0.16
C LEU A 18 0.43 -8.22 -0.52
N LYS A 19 0.60 -9.40 0.08
CA LYS A 19 1.68 -10.33 -0.29
C LYS A 19 1.60 -10.76 -1.76
N GLN A 20 0.40 -11.04 -2.27
CA GLN A 20 0.21 -11.36 -3.69
C GLN A 20 0.56 -10.16 -4.58
N LEU A 21 0.08 -8.96 -4.24
CA LEU A 21 0.39 -7.72 -4.96
C LEU A 21 1.91 -7.48 -5.04
N ILE A 22 2.61 -7.58 -3.91
CA ILE A 22 4.08 -7.47 -3.85
C ILE A 22 4.74 -8.53 -4.72
N SER A 23 4.31 -9.80 -4.63
CA SER A 23 4.85 -10.89 -5.44
C SER A 23 4.73 -10.61 -6.94
N LEU A 24 3.63 -10.02 -7.40
CA LEU A 24 3.43 -9.66 -8.81
C LEU A 24 4.45 -8.62 -9.30
N THR A 25 4.91 -7.72 -8.43
CA THR A 25 5.92 -6.71 -8.80
C THR A 25 7.30 -7.30 -9.06
N TYR A 26 7.60 -8.53 -8.63
CA TYR A 26 8.88 -9.20 -8.87
C TYR A 26 8.93 -10.03 -10.15
N ILE A 27 7.80 -10.26 -10.84
CA ILE A 27 7.74 -11.11 -12.02
C ILE A 27 8.37 -10.38 -13.22
N PRO A 28 9.52 -10.83 -13.78
CA PRO A 28 10.26 -10.06 -14.79
C PRO A 28 9.57 -9.98 -16.16
N GLU A 29 8.85 -11.04 -16.55
CA GLU A 29 8.21 -11.20 -17.86
C GLU A 29 6.68 -11.24 -17.72
N ASN A 30 5.96 -10.62 -18.66
CA ASN A 30 4.49 -10.58 -18.70
C ASN A 30 3.86 -10.09 -17.39
N TRP A 31 4.11 -8.83 -17.04
CA TRP A 31 3.41 -8.22 -15.91
C TRP A 31 1.90 -8.32 -16.12
N ASN A 32 1.27 -9.22 -15.36
CA ASN A 32 -0.12 -9.55 -15.51
C ASN A 32 -0.98 -8.44 -14.88
N LEU A 33 -1.31 -7.44 -15.71
CA LEU A 33 -2.15 -6.31 -15.31
C LEU A 33 -3.55 -6.77 -14.87
N ASP A 34 -4.10 -7.84 -15.47
CA ASP A 34 -5.40 -8.37 -15.07
C ASP A 34 -5.36 -8.96 -13.66
N GLU A 35 -4.30 -9.69 -13.33
CA GLU A 35 -4.12 -10.25 -11.98
C GLU A 35 -3.80 -9.16 -10.95
N LEU A 36 -3.04 -8.12 -11.34
CA LEU A 36 -2.84 -6.93 -10.51
C LEU A 36 -4.17 -6.26 -10.18
N GLU A 37 -4.97 -5.97 -11.21
CA GLU A 37 -6.26 -5.30 -11.10
C GLU A 37 -7.22 -6.13 -10.24
N LYS A 38 -7.27 -7.45 -10.45
CA LYS A 38 -8.06 -8.38 -9.63
C LYS A 38 -7.68 -8.31 -8.14
N HIS A 39 -6.38 -8.27 -7.83
CA HIS A 39 -5.94 -8.18 -6.42
C HIS A 39 -6.23 -6.82 -5.80
N LEU A 40 -6.05 -5.73 -6.57
CA LEU A 40 -6.44 -4.38 -6.12
C LEU A 40 -7.93 -4.30 -5.82
N ASN A 41 -8.79 -4.96 -6.62
CA ASN A 41 -10.23 -4.97 -6.41
C ASN A 41 -10.63 -5.61 -5.08
N TYR A 42 -9.88 -6.60 -4.56
CA TYR A 42 -10.13 -7.14 -3.22
C TYR A 42 -9.83 -6.16 -2.09
N LEU A 43 -9.11 -5.08 -2.39
CA LEU A 43 -8.86 -3.94 -1.50
C LEU A 43 -9.77 -2.75 -1.83
N GLU A 44 -10.81 -2.94 -2.65
CA GLU A 44 -11.71 -1.90 -3.15
C GLU A 44 -10.97 -0.78 -3.90
N LEU A 45 -9.88 -1.15 -4.60
CA LEU A 45 -9.05 -0.28 -5.42
C LEU A 45 -8.97 -0.80 -6.86
N THR A 46 -8.64 0.12 -7.75
CA THR A 46 -8.23 -0.18 -9.13
C THR A 46 -6.89 0.48 -9.37
N LEU A 47 -6.14 0.05 -10.38
CA LEU A 47 -4.91 0.76 -10.73
C LEU A 47 -5.20 2.23 -11.06
N ARG A 48 -6.33 2.49 -11.72
CA ARG A 48 -6.78 3.85 -12.01
C ARG A 48 -6.99 4.67 -10.73
N ASN A 49 -7.78 4.16 -9.77
CA ASN A 49 -8.03 4.87 -8.53
C ASN A 49 -6.73 5.11 -7.74
N LEU A 50 -5.81 4.15 -7.74
CA LEU A 50 -4.51 4.30 -7.10
C LEU A 50 -3.69 5.47 -7.68
N LEU A 51 -3.78 5.68 -8.99
CA LEU A 51 -3.10 6.78 -9.68
C LEU A 51 -3.85 8.11 -9.50
N ASP A 52 -5.18 8.09 -9.61
CA ASP A 52 -6.06 9.26 -9.57
C ASP A 52 -6.21 9.85 -8.15
N PHE A 53 -6.19 9.01 -7.10
CA PHE A 53 -6.31 9.46 -5.71
C PHE A 53 -5.13 10.33 -5.31
N SER A 54 -5.39 11.44 -4.61
CA SER A 54 -4.38 12.15 -3.83
C SER A 54 -3.85 11.27 -2.68
N SER A 55 -2.71 11.64 -2.11
CA SER A 55 -2.15 10.94 -0.94
C SER A 55 -3.14 10.90 0.24
N ASP A 56 -3.88 11.99 0.48
CA ASP A 56 -4.86 12.07 1.56
C ASP A 56 -6.08 11.18 1.30
N GLU A 57 -6.57 11.10 0.06
CA GLU A 57 -7.65 10.17 -0.32
C GLU A 57 -7.23 8.72 -0.16
N LEU A 58 -5.97 8.40 -0.47
CA LEU A 58 -5.43 7.06 -0.28
C LEU A 58 -5.30 6.70 1.20
N ILE A 59 -4.85 7.63 2.05
CA ILE A 59 -4.83 7.44 3.50
C ILE A 59 -6.26 7.25 4.04
N ALA A 60 -7.21 8.08 3.63
CA ALA A 60 -8.61 7.94 4.02
C ALA A 60 -9.22 6.59 3.60
N HIS A 61 -8.79 6.05 2.45
CA HIS A 61 -9.14 4.70 2.02
C HIS A 61 -8.62 3.64 3.01
N LEU A 62 -7.35 3.70 3.39
CA LEU A 62 -6.76 2.77 4.37
C LEU A 62 -7.50 2.81 5.73
N GLU A 63 -7.86 4.00 6.20
CA GLU A 63 -8.63 4.19 7.43
C GLU A 63 -10.04 3.59 7.33
N LYS A 64 -10.74 3.87 6.22
CA LYS A 64 -12.09 3.37 5.93
C LYS A 64 -12.13 1.84 5.91
N PHE A 65 -11.10 1.20 5.36
CA PHE A 65 -10.98 -0.26 5.29
C PHE A 65 -10.18 -0.86 6.45
N HIS A 66 -9.94 -0.07 7.51
CA HIS A 66 -9.39 -0.52 8.78
C HIS A 66 -8.07 -1.29 8.69
N PHE A 67 -7.20 -0.90 7.75
CA PHE A 67 -5.85 -1.41 7.67
C PHE A 67 -5.14 -1.16 9.01
N ASP A 68 -4.55 -2.20 9.58
CA ASP A 68 -3.59 -2.02 10.64
C ASP A 68 -2.28 -1.40 10.11
N TRP A 69 -1.39 -1.01 11.02
CA TRP A 69 -0.14 -0.35 10.66
C TRP A 69 0.77 -1.23 9.80
N ALA A 70 0.76 -2.55 10.03
CA ALA A 70 1.59 -3.47 9.27
C ALA A 70 1.09 -3.66 7.83
N ASN A 71 -0.22 -3.66 7.63
CA ASN A 71 -0.85 -3.71 6.32
C ASN A 71 -0.72 -2.37 5.58
N ALA A 72 -0.87 -1.24 6.28
CA ALA A 72 -0.61 0.07 5.69
C ALA A 72 0.85 0.21 5.23
N GLU A 73 1.80 -0.28 6.03
CA GLU A 73 3.23 -0.29 5.68
C GLU A 73 3.50 -1.19 4.46
N GLN A 74 2.96 -2.40 4.44
CA GLN A 74 3.08 -3.32 3.29
C GLN A 74 2.43 -2.75 2.02
N PHE A 75 1.34 -2.01 2.15
CA PHE A 75 0.72 -1.33 1.02
C PHE A 75 1.62 -0.21 0.47
N ALA A 76 2.26 0.57 1.33
CA ALA A 76 3.26 1.54 0.91
C ALA A 76 4.49 0.87 0.27
N ASP A 77 4.95 -0.26 0.80
CA ASP A 77 6.04 -1.06 0.20
C ASP A 77 5.66 -1.50 -1.22
N PHE A 78 4.42 -2.01 -1.40
CA PHE A 78 3.87 -2.36 -2.69
C PHE A 78 3.88 -1.17 -3.66
N ILE A 79 3.44 0.02 -3.23
CA ILE A 79 3.43 1.21 -4.09
C ILE A 79 4.85 1.61 -4.54
N VAL A 80 5.85 1.50 -3.66
CA VAL A 80 7.25 1.74 -4.04
C VAL A 80 7.69 0.75 -5.11
N LEU A 81 7.42 -0.55 -4.92
CA LEU A 81 7.76 -1.57 -5.90
C LEU A 81 6.99 -1.39 -7.22
N LEU A 82 5.73 -0.94 -7.15
CA LEU A 82 4.93 -0.60 -8.30
C LEU A 82 5.54 0.56 -9.10
N SER A 83 6.09 1.55 -8.41
CA SER A 83 6.76 2.71 -9.03
C SER A 83 7.99 2.31 -9.86
N ASP A 84 8.68 1.23 -9.48
CA ASP A 84 9.82 0.71 -10.24
C ASP A 84 9.43 0.09 -11.57
N ARG A 85 8.14 -0.23 -11.74
CA ARG A 85 7.60 -0.84 -12.95
C ARG A 85 6.79 0.14 -13.81
N LYS A 86 6.37 1.26 -13.24
CA LYS A 86 5.55 2.31 -13.87
C LYS A 86 6.38 3.59 -13.98
N GLU A 87 7.25 3.67 -15.00
CA GLU A 87 8.23 4.76 -15.12
C GLU A 87 7.56 6.14 -15.22
N GLU A 88 6.46 6.25 -15.96
CA GLU A 88 5.76 7.52 -16.17
C GLU A 88 5.13 8.05 -14.87
N GLU A 89 4.61 7.15 -14.03
CA GLU A 89 3.96 7.48 -12.76
C GLU A 89 4.87 7.29 -11.54
N ARG A 90 6.17 7.01 -11.75
CA ARG A 90 7.14 6.67 -10.70
C ARG A 90 7.14 7.69 -9.57
N THR A 91 7.26 8.98 -9.92
CA THR A 91 7.32 10.07 -8.95
C THR A 91 6.04 10.16 -8.12
N GLN A 92 4.87 10.15 -8.76
CA GLN A 92 3.61 10.25 -8.03
C GLN A 92 3.39 9.05 -7.10
N LEU A 93 3.79 7.85 -7.53
CA LEU A 93 3.65 6.64 -6.71
C LEU A 93 4.59 6.70 -5.50
N LYS A 94 5.85 7.11 -5.69
CA LYS A 94 6.80 7.32 -4.57
C LYS A 94 6.26 8.36 -3.58
N GLU A 95 5.70 9.46 -4.04
CA GLU A 95 5.09 10.49 -3.18
C GLU A 95 3.92 9.94 -2.35
N LYS A 96 3.04 9.12 -2.94
CA LYS A 96 1.95 8.45 -2.22
C LYS A 96 2.48 7.47 -1.16
N ALA A 97 3.48 6.66 -1.50
CA ALA A 97 4.09 5.74 -0.54
C ALA A 97 4.73 6.48 0.65
N VAL A 98 5.46 7.57 0.37
CA VAL A 98 6.04 8.45 1.39
C VAL A 98 4.96 8.99 2.33
N ALA A 99 3.86 9.49 1.78
CA ALA A 99 2.78 10.04 2.59
C ALA A 99 2.16 8.98 3.52
N ILE A 100 2.00 7.74 3.04
CA ILE A 100 1.51 6.63 3.89
C ILE A 100 2.51 6.31 4.99
N TYR A 101 3.82 6.23 4.69
CA TYR A 101 4.84 6.03 5.72
C TYR A 101 4.84 7.14 6.78
N GLU A 102 4.76 8.40 6.34
CA GLU A 102 4.69 9.56 7.23
C GLU A 102 3.42 9.54 8.09
N TYR A 103 2.29 9.11 7.52
CA TYR A 103 1.04 8.88 8.23
C TYR A 103 1.20 7.81 9.33
N ILE A 104 1.77 6.66 9.01
CA ILE A 104 2.01 5.58 10.00
C ILE A 104 2.94 6.09 11.11
N GLN A 105 4.02 6.76 10.76
CA GLN A 105 4.99 7.31 11.71
C GLN A 105 4.34 8.30 12.69
N LYS A 106 3.38 9.09 12.20
CA LYS A 106 2.66 10.10 12.99
C LYS A 106 1.57 9.47 13.86
N GLU A 107 0.71 8.62 13.28
CA GLU A 107 -0.52 8.16 13.93
C GLU A 107 -0.35 6.89 14.75
N SER A 108 0.67 6.06 14.48
CA SER A 108 0.97 4.87 15.30
C SER A 108 1.45 5.21 16.72
N LYS A 109 1.88 6.47 16.95
CA LYS A 109 2.46 6.96 18.21
C LYS A 109 3.73 6.22 18.66
N VAL A 110 4.36 5.46 17.75
CA VAL A 110 5.62 4.75 17.97
C VAL A 110 6.59 5.18 16.89
N PHE A 111 7.77 5.66 17.30
CA PHE A 111 8.80 5.99 16.33
C PHE A 111 9.41 4.71 15.75
N SER A 112 9.32 4.52 14.43
CA SER A 112 9.96 3.41 13.72
C SER A 112 11.17 3.88 12.92
N PHE A 113 12.36 3.34 13.24
CA PHE A 113 13.57 3.56 12.44
C PHE A 113 13.44 2.95 11.05
N ASP A 114 12.72 1.84 10.91
CA ASP A 114 12.51 1.18 9.64
C ASP A 114 11.66 2.05 8.71
N ILE A 115 10.56 2.61 9.21
CA ILE A 115 9.72 3.55 8.45
C ILE A 115 10.51 4.81 8.08
N PHE A 116 11.29 5.36 9.01
CA PHE A 116 12.17 6.50 8.72
C PHE A 116 13.14 6.21 7.56
N ASN A 117 13.78 5.03 7.56
CA ASN A 117 14.68 4.62 6.48
C ASN A 117 13.93 4.39 5.15
N LYS A 118 12.71 3.84 5.20
CA LYS A 118 11.85 3.68 4.01
C LYS A 118 11.47 5.02 3.39
N ILE A 119 11.11 6.02 4.20
CA ILE A 119 10.84 7.39 3.75
C ILE A 119 12.08 7.97 3.04
N ALA A 120 13.25 7.89 3.69
CA ALA A 120 14.49 8.41 3.13
C ALA A 120 14.84 7.74 1.79
N LYS A 121 14.69 6.41 1.70
CA LYS A 121 14.95 5.65 0.48
C LYS A 121 13.96 5.96 -0.64
N ALA A 122 12.68 6.17 -0.32
CA ALA A 122 11.67 6.49 -1.31
C ALA A 122 11.84 7.92 -1.88
N LYS A 123 12.34 8.86 -1.09
CA LYS A 123 12.65 10.24 -1.52
C LYS A 123 13.97 10.38 -2.30
N ALA A 124 14.86 9.39 -2.19
CA ALA A 124 16.11 9.33 -2.95
C ALA A 124 15.87 8.93 -4.42
#